data_AF-A0A1J5RC00-F1
#
_entry.id   AF-A0A1J5RC00-F1
#
_cell.length_a   1.000
_cell.length_b   1.000
_cell.length_c   1.000
_cell.angle_alpha   90.00
_cell.angle_beta   90.00
_cell.angle_gamma   90.00
#
_symmetry.space_group_name_H-M   'P 1'
#
loop_
_entity.id
_entity.type
_entity.pdbx_description
1 polymer ?
#
loop_
_entity_poly.entity_id
_entity_poly.type
_entity_poly.pdbx_seq_one_letter_code
_entity_poly.pdbx_strand_id
1 'polypeptide(L)' 'MTKANQDSGLIVGDRFSTQGRGTTFWEIETITDIRHVGQIITFAEVGGITRMKVHVNDISTKGFHREARSE' A
#
# COMPACT_ATOMS: atom_id res chain seq x y z
N MET A 1 -22.89 2.45 15.22
CA MET A 1 -22.11 3.15 14.18
C MET A 1 -21.13 2.16 13.58
N THR A 2 -21.51 1.50 12.50
CA THR A 2 -20.63 0.57 11.76
C THR A 2 -19.74 1.45 10.88
N LYS A 3 -18.48 1.66 11.29
CA LYS A 3 -17.48 2.30 10.42
C LYS A 3 -17.40 1.46 9.16
N ALA A 4 -17.63 2.09 8.01
CA ALA A 4 -17.47 1.46 6.71
C ALA A 4 -16.10 0.81 6.65
N ASN A 5 -16.07 -0.51 6.44
CA ASN A 5 -14.89 -1.19 5.96
C ASN A 5 -14.73 -0.70 4.52
N GLN A 6 -14.06 0.44 4.34
CA GLN A 6 -13.70 0.90 3.00
C GLN A 6 -12.67 -0.10 2.51
N ASP A 7 -13.10 -1.00 1.62
CA ASP A 7 -12.18 -1.73 0.75
C ASP A 7 -11.29 -0.68 0.11
N SER A 8 -10.04 -0.58 0.57
CA SER A 8 -9.07 0.39 0.06
C SER A 8 -8.74 0.10 -1.42
N GLY A 9 -9.18 -1.05 -1.94
CA GLY A 9 -8.86 -1.54 -3.28
C GLY A 9 -7.40 -1.96 -3.43
N LEU A 10 -6.62 -1.90 -2.34
CA LEU A 10 -5.20 -2.21 -2.32
C LEU A 10 -5.00 -3.72 -2.28
N ILE A 11 -4.11 -4.21 -3.14
CA ILE A 11 -3.76 -5.63 -3.22
C ILE A 11 -2.25 -5.83 -3.08
N VAL A 12 -1.86 -7.04 -2.67
CA VAL A 12 -0.45 -7.44 -2.68
C VAL A 12 0.10 -7.34 -4.10
N GLY A 13 1.29 -6.75 -4.23
CA GLY A 13 1.94 -6.46 -5.51
C GLY A 13 1.62 -5.07 -6.08
N ASP A 14 0.68 -4.30 -5.50
CA ASP A 14 0.49 -2.92 -5.90
C ASP A 14 1.77 -2.12 -5.66
N ARG A 15 2.09 -1.24 -6.62
CA ARG A 15 3.31 -0.43 -6.61
C ARG A 15 3.03 1.04 -6.42
N PHE A 16 3.90 1.67 -5.65
CA PHE A 16 3.83 3.08 -5.29
C PHE A 16 5.18 3.73 -5.51
N SER A 17 5.18 5.04 -5.69
CA SER A 17 6.39 5.83 -5.60
C SER A 17 6.21 6.96 -4.61
N THR A 18 7.24 7.23 -3.82
CA THR A 18 7.32 8.41 -2.97
C THR A 18 8.33 9.36 -3.58
N GLN A 19 7.92 10.61 -3.81
CA GLN A 19 8.78 11.67 -4.31
C GLN A 19 9.23 12.54 -3.15
N GLY A 20 10.53 12.52 -2.86
CA GLY A 20 11.19 13.39 -1.88
C GLY A 20 12.41 14.08 -2.51
N ARG A 21 13.58 13.97 -1.88
CA ARG A 21 14.85 14.34 -2.53
C ARG A 21 15.24 13.41 -3.68
N GLY A 22 14.69 12.20 -3.70
CA GLY A 22 14.76 11.24 -4.79
C GLY A 22 13.43 10.48 -4.88
N THR A 23 13.29 9.66 -5.93
CA THR A 23 12.15 8.76 -6.09
C THR A 23 12.48 7.41 -5.51
N THR A 24 11.68 6.96 -4.54
CA THR A 24 11.75 5.58 -4.01
C THR A 24 10.51 4.84 -4.46
N PHE A 25 10.70 3.60 -4.91
CA PHE A 25 9.61 2.72 -5.33
C PHE A 25 9.31 1.70 -4.23
N TRP A 26 8.03 1.46 -4.01
CA TRP A 26 7.52 0.56 -2.98
C TRP A 26 6.55 -0.42 -3.60
N GLU A 27 6.50 -1.63 -3.06
CA GLU A 27 5.53 -2.66 -3.41
C GLU A 27 4.83 -3.15 -2.14
N ILE A 28 3.52 -3.40 -2.21
CA ILE A 28 2.81 -4.05 -1.10
C ILE A 28 3.25 -5.50 -1.03
N GLU A 29 4.04 -5.83 -0.02
CA GLU A 29 4.55 -7.18 0.22
C GLU A 29 3.46 -8.03 0.90
N THR A 30 2.74 -7.47 1.88
CA THR A 30 1.68 -8.18 2.62
C THR A 30 0.59 -7.23 3.12
N ILE A 31 -0.63 -7.74 3.22
CA ILE A 31 -1.75 -7.11 3.93
C ILE A 31 -2.20 -8.07 5.03
N THR A 32 -2.13 -7.64 6.28
CA THR A 32 -2.50 -8.43 7.46
C THR A 32 -3.78 -7.87 8.08
N ASP A 33 -4.81 -8.70 8.24
CA ASP A 33 -6.00 -8.33 8.99
C ASP A 33 -5.88 -8.79 10.45
N ILE A 34 -6.03 -7.86 11.38
CA ILE A 34 -5.96 -8.11 12.82
C ILE A 34 -7.31 -7.77 13.43
N ARG A 35 -8.00 -8.80 13.94
CA ARG A 35 -9.26 -8.69 14.69
C ARG A 35 -9.07 -7.63 15.78
N HIS A 36 -9.83 -6.54 15.73
CA HIS A 36 -9.82 -5.35 16.63
C HIS A 36 -8.85 -4.20 16.30
N VAL A 37 -7.87 -4.41 15.43
CA VAL A 37 -6.94 -3.34 15.00
C VAL A 37 -7.27 -2.88 13.57
N GLY A 38 -7.76 -3.79 12.74
CA GLY A 38 -8.00 -3.57 11.32
C GLY A 38 -6.83 -4.05 10.45
N GLN A 39 -6.78 -3.58 9.21
CA GLN A 39 -5.77 -4.00 8.24
C GLN A 39 -4.47 -3.20 8.39
N ILE A 40 -3.34 -3.90 8.36
CA ILE A 40 -1.98 -3.35 8.31
C ILE A 40 -1.36 -3.76 6.98
N ILE A 41 -0.78 -2.78 6.28
CA ILE A 41 -0.08 -2.97 5.02
C ILE A 41 1.42 -2.92 5.28
N THR A 42 2.15 -3.90 4.75
CA THR A 42 3.62 -3.89 4.71
C THR A 42 4.07 -3.51 3.30
N PHE A 43 4.78 -2.39 3.20
CA PHE A 43 5.49 -1.96 2.01
C PHE A 43 6.94 -2.44 2.04
N ALA A 44 7.43 -2.96 0.93
CA ALA A 44 8.84 -3.26 0.71
C ALA A 44 9.40 -2.32 -0.36
N GLU A 45 10.61 -1.80 -0.13
CA GLU A 45 11.32 -0.99 -1.13
C GLU A 45 11.76 -1.86 -2.31
N VAL A 46 11.43 -1.44 -3.53
CA VAL A 46 11.80 -2.17 -4.75
C VAL A 46 13.31 -2.04 -4.98
N GLY A 47 14.04 -3.15 -4.91
CA GLY A 47 15.50 -3.19 -5.05
C GLY A 47 16.26 -2.72 -3.80
N GLY A 48 15.55 -2.40 -2.72
CA GLY A 48 16.12 -2.04 -1.42
C GLY A 48 15.94 -3.15 -0.38
N ILE A 49 16.31 -2.85 0.86
CA ILE A 49 16.12 -3.75 2.02
C ILE A 49 15.08 -3.22 3.02
N THR A 50 14.58 -2.00 2.79
CA THR A 50 13.69 -1.30 3.71
C THR A 50 12.28 -1.86 3.65
N ARG A 51 11.65 -1.99 4.82
CA ARG A 51 10.23 -2.35 4.96
C ARG A 51 9.53 -1.38 5.89
N MET A 52 8.29 -1.02 5.55
CA MET A 52 7.46 -0.11 6.32
C MET A 52 6.09 -0.72 6.57
N LYS A 53 5.56 -0.59 7.79
CA LYS A 53 4.21 -1.05 8.14
C LYS A 53 3.33 0.15 8.44
N VAL A 54 2.14 0.18 7.86
CA VAL A 54 1.20 1.30 7.98
C VAL A 54 -0.21 0.75 8.15
N HIS A 55 -1.02 1.36 9.02
CA HIS A 55 -2.44 1.02 9.09
C HIS A 55 -3.14 1.49 7.82
N VAL A 56 -4.06 0.68 7.28
CA VAL A 56 -4.77 1.03 6.04
C VAL A 56 -5.50 2.37 6.15
N ASN A 57 -6.00 2.71 7.34
CA ASN A 57 -6.72 3.94 7.60
C ASN A 57 -5.84 5.20 7.58
N ASP A 58 -4.53 5.04 7.67
CA ASP A 58 -3.55 6.14 7.62
C ASP A 58 -3.06 6.40 6.18
N ILE A 59 -3.54 5.61 5.20
CA ILE A 59 -3.15 5.71 3.80
C ILE A 59 -4.22 6.47 3.03
N SER A 60 -3.80 7.49 2.30
CA SER A 60 -4.62 8.17 1.30
C SER A 60 -3.96 8.06 -0.07
N THR A 61 -4.65 7.52 -1.07
CA THR A 61 -4.19 7.47 -2.46
C THR A 61 -4.49 8.79 -3.17
N LYS A 62 -3.45 9.47 -3.66
CA LYS A 62 -3.58 10.75 -4.39
C LYS A 62 -3.72 10.61 -5.91
N GLY A 63 -3.65 9.39 -6.43
CA GLY A 63 -3.78 9.07 -7.85
C GLY A 63 -3.57 7.58 -8.09
N PHE A 64 -4.14 7.05 -9.18
CA PHE A 64 -3.96 5.67 -9.61
C PHE A 64 -3.48 5.68 -11.06
N HIS A 65 -2.29 5.15 -11.31
CA HIS A 65 -1.80 4.88 -12.65
C HIS A 65 -1.88 3.39 -12.89
N ARG A 66 -2.94 2.94 -13.56
CA ARG A 66 -3.05 1.56 -14.02
C ARG A 66 -2.14 1.42 -15.23
N GLU A 67 -0.98 0.81 -15.07
CA GLU A 67 -0.24 0.33 -16.25
C GLU A 67 -1.10 -0.75 -16.90
N ALA A 68 -1.60 -0.46 -18.11
CA ALA A 68 -2.27 -1.44 -18.93
C ALA A 68 -1.25 -2.55 -19.22
N ARG A 69 -1.48 -3.76 -18.72
CA ARG A 69 -0.72 -4.92 -19.18
C ARG A 69 -1.04 -5.08 -20.68
N SER A 70 -0.08 -4.80 -21.53
CA SER A 70 -0.10 -5.26 -22.92
C SER A 70 -0.06 -6.79 -22.88
N GLU A 71 -1.14 -7.41 -23.34
CA GLU A 71 -1.20 -8.83 -23.69
C GLU A 71 -0.27 -9.15 -24.87
#